data_AF-A0A3M1XH05-F1
#
_entry.id   AF-A0A3M1XH05-F1
#
_cell.length_a   1.000
_cell.length_b   1.000
_cell.length_c   1.000
_cell.angle_alpha   90.00
_cell.angle_beta   90.00
_cell.angle_gamma   90.00
#
_symmetry.space_group_name_H-M   'P 1'
#
loop_
_entity.id
_entity.type
_entity.pdbx_description
1 polymer ?
#
loop_
_entity_poly.entity_id
_entity_poly.type
_entity_poly.pdbx_seq_one_letter_code
_entity_poly.pdbx_strand_id
1 'polypeptide(L)'
;MRPIVFFDLETTGTSVDTDRIVQIACIKVQPDGSEEEKVHLIHPERRIPKAATAIHGISDADVKDAPRFAQLAKSMAGWFSGCDLAGYNSDYFDVPMLAAEFARCGISFPEPGTHLVDVLRIERRVNSHTLAATYARYTGQDLTDAHDALADARATRVVFAQQLSRNPDLPQTAAELDPLLNPGRVDIAGKLSRVEGVICWAFGKHRGQPVKADRGYAEWALGADFSEETKAFIREALKE
;
A
#
# COMPACT_ATOMS: atom_id res chain seq x y z
N MET A 1 12.54 -3.51 17.29
CA MET A 1 11.78 -3.66 16.03
C MET A 1 10.45 -2.97 16.20
N ARG A 2 9.95 -2.30 15.15
CA ARG A 2 8.59 -1.74 15.13
C ARG A 2 7.59 -2.88 14.87
N PRO A 3 6.35 -2.81 15.37
CA PRO A 3 5.29 -3.71 14.92
C PRO A 3 5.07 -3.55 13.41
N ILE A 4 4.66 -4.62 12.73
CA ILE A 4 4.30 -4.57 11.31
C ILE A 4 2.80 -4.79 11.18
N VAL A 5 2.10 -3.90 10.47
CA VAL A 5 0.70 -4.09 10.11
C VAL A 5 0.59 -4.60 8.68
N PHE A 6 0.11 -5.84 8.55
CA PHE A 6 -0.31 -6.41 7.29
C PHE A 6 -1.74 -5.97 7.00
N PHE A 7 -2.02 -5.40 5.83
CA PHE A 7 -3.34 -4.92 5.51
C PHE A 7 -3.71 -5.10 4.05
N ASP A 8 -5.01 -5.10 3.80
CA ASP A 8 -5.64 -5.18 2.49
C ASP A 8 -6.93 -4.34 2.47
N LEU A 9 -7.30 -3.84 1.29
CA LEU A 9 -8.43 -2.93 1.11
C LEU A 9 -9.40 -3.44 0.03
N GLU A 10 -10.69 -3.34 0.34
CA GLU A 10 -11.73 -3.37 -0.69
C GLU A 10 -12.23 -1.97 -0.95
N THR A 11 -12.42 -1.62 -2.22
CA THR A 11 -12.68 -0.25 -2.65
C THR A 11 -13.80 -0.16 -3.67
N THR A 12 -14.32 1.05 -3.86
CA THR A 12 -15.33 1.30 -4.91
C THR A 12 -14.77 1.26 -6.34
N GLY A 13 -13.46 1.10 -6.51
CA GLY A 13 -12.75 1.15 -7.78
C GLY A 13 -11.24 1.35 -7.61
N THR A 14 -10.51 1.53 -8.71
CA THR A 14 -9.04 1.52 -8.71
C THR A 14 -8.39 2.90 -8.72
N SER A 15 -9.17 3.99 -8.70
CA SER A 15 -8.64 5.36 -8.68
C SER A 15 -8.41 5.83 -7.24
N VAL A 16 -7.15 5.98 -6.84
CA VAL A 16 -6.76 6.48 -5.50
C VAL A 16 -7.38 7.85 -5.19
N ASP A 17 -7.50 8.70 -6.21
CA ASP A 17 -7.95 10.08 -6.06
C ASP A 17 -9.47 10.18 -5.88
N THR A 18 -10.22 9.33 -6.57
CA THR A 18 -11.69 9.45 -6.63
C THR A 18 -12.43 8.34 -5.89
N ASP A 19 -11.94 7.11 -5.93
CA ASP A 19 -12.59 5.97 -5.28
C ASP A 19 -12.39 5.98 -3.77
N ARG A 20 -13.20 5.18 -3.08
CA ARG A 20 -13.32 5.19 -1.61
C ARG A 20 -13.14 3.78 -1.06
N ILE A 21 -12.64 3.70 0.16
CA ILE A 21 -12.50 2.42 0.88
C ILE A 21 -13.87 1.94 1.35
N VAL A 22 -14.17 0.67 1.11
CA VAL A 22 -15.38 -0.06 1.53
C VAL A 22 -15.07 -1.02 2.68
N GLN A 23 -13.90 -1.64 2.67
CA GLN A 23 -13.40 -2.46 3.77
C GLN A 23 -11.90 -2.24 3.95
N ILE A 24 -11.46 -2.30 5.20
CA ILE A 24 -10.06 -2.47 5.54
C ILE A 24 -9.93 -3.65 6.51
N ALA A 25 -9.01 -4.56 6.22
CA ALA A 25 -8.60 -5.61 7.13
C ALA A 25 -7.13 -5.43 7.49
N CYS A 26 -6.80 -5.59 8.77
CA CYS A 26 -5.45 -5.41 9.28
C CYS A 26 -5.09 -6.52 10.27
N ILE A 27 -3.83 -6.93 10.23
CA ILE A 27 -3.20 -7.81 11.22
C ILE A 27 -1.92 -7.13 11.67
N LYS A 28 -1.89 -6.68 12.92
CA LYS A 28 -0.69 -6.14 13.53
C LYS A 28 0.07 -7.26 14.20
N VAL A 29 1.34 -7.43 13.82
CA VAL A 29 2.28 -8.36 14.45
C VAL A 29 3.25 -7.56 15.28
N GLN A 30 3.25 -7.81 16.59
CA GLN A 30 4.16 -7.19 17.54
C GLN A 30 5.56 -7.83 17.46
N PRO A 31 6.61 -7.15 17.96
CA PRO A 31 7.97 -7.72 17.98
C PRO A 31 8.11 -9.03 18.76
N ASP A 32 7.22 -9.29 19.72
CA ASP A 32 7.17 -10.54 20.48
C ASP A 32 6.36 -11.66 19.77
N GLY A 33 5.82 -11.38 18.58
CA GLY A 33 5.02 -12.28 17.78
C GLY A 33 3.53 -12.31 18.13
N SER A 34 3.07 -11.52 19.11
CA SER A 34 1.63 -11.40 19.38
C SER A 34 0.91 -10.67 18.25
N GLU A 35 -0.33 -11.09 17.98
CA GLU A 35 -1.12 -10.60 16.84
C GLU A 35 -2.43 -9.94 17.30
N GLU A 36 -2.77 -8.83 16.66
CA GLU A 36 -4.06 -8.14 16.80
C GLU A 36 -4.70 -7.97 15.43
N GLU A 37 -5.94 -8.45 15.27
CA GLU A 37 -6.71 -8.25 14.04
C GLU A 37 -7.71 -7.11 14.20
N LYS A 38 -7.91 -6.35 13.11
CA LYS A 38 -8.91 -5.30 13.04
C LYS A 38 -9.51 -5.27 11.65
N VAL A 39 -10.84 -5.39 11.57
CA VAL A 39 -11.60 -5.31 10.32
C VAL A 39 -12.68 -4.25 10.47
N HIS A 40 -12.78 -3.37 9.47
CA HIS A 40 -13.83 -2.37 9.40
C HIS A 40 -14.51 -2.44 8.03
N LEU A 41 -15.82 -2.60 8.02
CA LEU A 41 -16.66 -2.11 6.93
C LEU A 41 -16.80 -0.60 7.08
N ILE A 42 -16.77 0.09 5.94
CA ILE A 42 -16.74 1.55 5.87
C ILE A 42 -17.81 2.00 4.88
N HIS A 43 -18.66 2.94 5.28
CA HIS A 43 -19.59 3.58 4.37
C HIS A 43 -18.81 4.55 3.44
N PRO A 44 -18.72 4.29 2.12
CA PRO A 44 -17.84 5.04 1.22
C PRO A 44 -18.39 6.42 0.82
N GLU A 45 -19.60 6.76 1.28
CA GLU A 45 -20.30 8.03 0.96
C GLU A 45 -20.58 8.21 -0.54
N ARG A 46 -20.59 7.11 -1.27
CA ARG A 46 -20.93 7.01 -2.69
C ARG A 46 -21.49 5.63 -2.98
N ARG A 47 -22.14 5.49 -4.14
CA ARG A 47 -22.60 4.19 -4.61
C ARG A 47 -21.43 3.27 -4.91
N ILE A 48 -21.48 2.04 -4.43
CA ILE A 48 -20.53 0.98 -4.79
C ILE A 48 -20.89 0.47 -6.20
N PRO A 49 -19.99 0.56 -7.19
CA PRO A 49 -20.25 0.02 -8.52
C PRO A 49 -20.48 -1.48 -8.47
N LYS A 50 -21.44 -1.98 -9.27
CA LYS A 50 -21.73 -3.42 -9.36
C LYS A 50 -20.52 -4.28 -9.72
N ALA A 51 -19.58 -3.72 -10.50
CA ALA A 51 -18.34 -4.42 -10.85
C ALA A 51 -17.43 -4.63 -9.63
N ALA A 52 -17.35 -3.66 -8.71
CA ALA A 52 -16.62 -3.79 -7.46
C ALA A 52 -17.31 -4.81 -6.54
N THR A 53 -18.63 -4.67 -6.34
CA THR A 53 -19.43 -5.66 -5.58
C THR A 53 -19.32 -7.08 -6.14
N ALA A 54 -19.19 -7.25 -7.45
CA ALA A 54 -19.00 -8.57 -8.05
C ALA A 54 -17.62 -9.19 -7.77
N ILE A 55 -16.63 -8.38 -7.43
CA ILE A 55 -15.28 -8.82 -7.05
C ILE A 55 -15.28 -9.19 -5.56
N HIS A 56 -15.58 -8.22 -4.69
CA HIS A 56 -15.39 -8.35 -3.24
C HIS A 56 -16.67 -8.67 -2.46
N GLY A 57 -17.81 -8.83 -3.14
CA GLY A 57 -19.08 -9.24 -2.51
C GLY A 57 -19.81 -8.19 -1.67
N ILE A 58 -19.20 -7.03 -1.38
CA ILE A 58 -19.77 -6.00 -0.50
C ILE A 58 -20.67 -5.05 -1.31
N SER A 59 -21.93 -4.91 -0.87
CA SER A 59 -22.94 -4.07 -1.50
C SER A 59 -23.22 -2.80 -0.69
N ASP A 60 -23.93 -1.84 -1.30
CA ASP A 60 -24.40 -0.63 -0.61
C ASP A 60 -25.25 -0.97 0.64
N ALA A 61 -25.94 -2.12 0.64
CA ALA A 61 -26.78 -2.55 1.76
C ALA A 61 -25.96 -3.02 2.96
N ASP A 62 -24.78 -3.60 2.74
CA ASP A 62 -23.91 -4.14 3.78
C ASP A 62 -23.21 -3.03 4.55
N VAL A 63 -22.94 -1.90 3.90
CA VAL A 63 -22.25 -0.75 4.50
C VAL A 63 -23.17 0.40 4.88
N LYS A 64 -24.49 0.27 4.72
CA LYS A 64 -25.45 1.36 4.94
C LYS A 64 -25.36 1.99 6.34
N ASP A 65 -25.11 1.16 7.35
CA ASP A 65 -25.00 1.55 8.76
C ASP A 65 -23.54 1.54 9.26
N ALA A 66 -22.58 1.27 8.37
CA ALA A 66 -21.16 1.28 8.69
C ALA A 66 -20.67 2.71 8.96
N PRO A 67 -19.64 2.89 9.81
CA PRO A 67 -19.02 4.20 10.01
C PRO A 67 -18.38 4.70 8.70
N ARG A 68 -18.38 6.01 8.50
CA ARG A 68 -17.59 6.66 7.45
C ARG A 68 -16.12 6.66 7.84
N PHE A 69 -15.22 6.72 6.87
CA PHE A 69 -13.77 6.75 7.13
C PHE A 69 -13.38 7.84 8.13
N ALA A 70 -13.94 9.06 7.98
CA ALA A 70 -13.68 10.19 8.88
C ALA A 70 -14.01 9.91 10.36
N GLN A 71 -14.96 9.02 10.65
CA GLN A 71 -15.32 8.64 12.02
C GLN A 71 -14.29 7.68 12.63
N LEU A 72 -13.60 6.90 11.80
CA LEU A 72 -12.56 5.95 12.23
C LEU A 72 -11.16 6.55 12.20
N ALA A 73 -10.90 7.52 11.32
CA ALA A 73 -9.57 7.99 10.94
C ALA A 73 -8.66 8.27 12.14
N LYS A 74 -9.09 9.09 13.11
CA LYS A 74 -8.25 9.40 14.28
C LYS A 74 -7.87 8.16 15.09
N SER A 75 -8.81 7.24 15.28
CA SER A 75 -8.58 6.01 16.05
C SER A 75 -7.67 5.04 15.29
N MET A 76 -7.83 4.95 13.97
CA MET A 76 -6.99 4.13 13.11
C MET A 76 -5.56 4.68 13.06
N ALA A 77 -5.38 5.99 12.87
CA ALA A 77 -4.07 6.63 12.90
C ALA A 77 -3.34 6.35 14.22
N GLY A 78 -4.02 6.46 15.36
CA GLY A 78 -3.45 6.10 16.66
C GLY A 78 -3.08 4.61 16.76
N TRP A 79 -3.83 3.73 16.12
CA TRP A 79 -3.52 2.29 16.12
C TRP A 79 -2.37 1.95 15.16
N PHE A 80 -2.18 2.67 14.06
CA PHE A 80 -1.04 2.49 13.14
C PHE A 80 0.24 3.20 13.62
N SER A 81 0.13 4.15 14.56
CA SER A 81 1.26 4.94 15.03
C SER A 81 2.43 4.07 15.47
N GLY A 82 3.63 4.41 15.05
CA GLY A 82 4.84 3.65 15.37
C GLY A 82 4.97 2.27 14.70
N CYS A 83 4.08 1.90 13.78
CA CYS A 83 4.16 0.64 13.02
C CYS A 83 4.82 0.84 11.65
N ASP A 84 5.33 -0.26 11.09
CA ASP A 84 5.64 -0.38 9.66
C ASP A 84 4.45 -1.05 8.93
N LEU A 85 4.36 -0.90 7.62
CA LEU A 85 3.24 -1.41 6.83
C LEU A 85 3.71 -2.49 5.86
N ALA A 86 2.90 -3.53 5.72
CA ALA A 86 3.11 -4.59 4.75
C ALA A 86 1.80 -4.93 4.03
N GLY A 87 1.91 -5.33 2.77
CA GLY A 87 0.77 -5.75 1.95
C GLY A 87 1.24 -6.52 0.72
N TYR A 88 0.30 -7.00 -0.09
CA TYR A 88 0.61 -7.72 -1.32
C TYR A 88 0.26 -6.86 -2.53
N ASN A 89 1.27 -6.46 -3.32
CA ASN A 89 1.10 -5.48 -4.40
C ASN A 89 0.59 -4.10 -3.92
N SER A 90 0.84 -3.79 -2.65
CA SER A 90 0.25 -2.66 -1.92
C SER A 90 0.93 -1.31 -2.18
N ASP A 91 2.19 -1.32 -2.65
CA ASP A 91 2.99 -0.09 -2.87
C ASP A 91 2.29 0.88 -3.82
N TYR A 92 1.56 0.36 -4.81
CA TYR A 92 0.99 1.17 -5.90
C TYR A 92 -0.52 1.40 -5.76
N PHE A 93 -1.18 0.75 -4.81
CA PHE A 93 -2.62 0.82 -4.65
C PHE A 93 -3.03 1.02 -3.19
N ASP A 94 -2.89 0.02 -2.34
CA ASP A 94 -3.45 0.04 -0.97
C ASP A 94 -2.84 1.14 -0.11
N VAL A 95 -1.52 1.31 -0.15
CA VAL A 95 -0.84 2.36 0.62
C VAL A 95 -1.27 3.76 0.13
N PRO A 96 -1.19 4.08 -1.19
CA PRO A 96 -1.71 5.36 -1.69
C PRO A 96 -3.20 5.59 -1.38
N MET A 97 -4.04 4.56 -1.50
CA MET A 97 -5.48 4.62 -1.24
C MET A 97 -5.77 4.98 0.22
N LEU A 98 -5.09 4.31 1.16
CA LEU A 98 -5.22 4.59 2.59
C LEU A 98 -4.69 5.99 2.93
N ALA A 99 -3.54 6.38 2.37
CA ALA A 99 -3.00 7.73 2.52
C ALA A 99 -3.98 8.81 2.03
N ALA A 100 -4.66 8.58 0.90
CA ALA A 100 -5.64 9.50 0.36
C ALA A 100 -6.87 9.65 1.28
N GLU A 101 -7.39 8.57 1.87
CA GLU A 101 -8.50 8.64 2.83
C GLU A 101 -8.12 9.38 4.12
N PHE A 102 -6.90 9.18 4.63
CA PHE A 102 -6.39 9.97 5.74
C PHE A 102 -6.21 11.45 5.39
N ALA A 103 -5.69 11.75 4.20
CA ALA A 103 -5.52 13.12 3.73
C ALA A 103 -6.85 13.86 3.61
N ARG A 104 -7.93 13.19 3.17
CA ARG A 104 -9.31 13.73 3.17
C ARG A 104 -9.80 14.11 4.58
N CYS A 105 -9.22 13.49 5.62
CA CYS A 105 -9.50 13.77 7.02
C CYS A 105 -8.49 14.75 7.66
N GLY A 106 -7.56 15.32 6.87
CA GLY A 106 -6.51 16.22 7.37
C GLY A 106 -5.44 15.51 8.20
N ILE A 107 -5.26 14.19 8.02
CA ILE A 107 -4.26 13.39 8.72
C ILE A 107 -3.18 12.98 7.72
N SER A 108 -1.92 13.25 8.05
CA SER A 108 -0.78 12.74 7.26
C SER A 108 -0.59 11.26 7.56
N PHE A 109 -0.57 10.42 6.53
CA PHE A 109 -0.35 8.98 6.65
C PHE A 109 0.39 8.43 5.42
N PRO A 110 1.30 7.46 5.58
CA PRO A 110 1.84 6.98 6.85
C PRO A 110 2.66 8.06 7.59
N GLU A 111 3.03 7.80 8.84
CA GLU A 111 3.92 8.69 9.59
C GLU A 111 5.31 8.74 8.94
N PRO A 112 6.01 9.89 8.95
CA PRO A 112 7.39 9.96 8.49
C PRO A 112 8.28 8.89 9.16
N GLY A 113 9.09 8.20 8.37
CA GLY A 113 9.94 7.10 8.83
C GLY A 113 9.25 5.73 8.92
N THR A 114 7.99 5.61 8.49
CA THR A 114 7.32 4.32 8.30
C THR A 114 7.96 3.57 7.12
N HIS A 115 8.28 2.30 7.32
CA HIS A 115 8.78 1.42 6.26
C HIS A 115 7.64 0.68 5.57
N LEU A 116 7.72 0.54 4.24
CA LEU A 116 6.71 -0.17 3.44
C LEU A 116 7.29 -1.45 2.85
N VAL A 117 6.60 -2.56 3.07
CA VAL A 117 7.01 -3.89 2.57
C VAL A 117 5.95 -4.46 1.65
N ASP A 118 6.25 -4.53 0.36
CA ASP A 118 5.40 -5.22 -0.62
C ASP A 118 5.87 -6.68 -0.81
N VAL A 119 5.06 -7.61 -0.34
CA VAL A 119 5.33 -9.06 -0.35
C VAL A 119 5.44 -9.62 -1.77
N LEU A 120 4.74 -9.04 -2.76
CA LEU A 120 4.89 -9.42 -4.16
C LEU A 120 6.27 -9.05 -4.70
N ARG A 121 6.88 -7.97 -4.21
CA ARG A 121 8.22 -7.56 -4.64
C ARG A 121 9.31 -8.44 -4.04
N ILE A 122 9.10 -8.93 -2.82
CA ILE A 122 9.95 -9.98 -2.25
C ILE A 122 9.84 -11.22 -3.14
N GLU A 123 8.61 -11.63 -3.47
CA GLU A 123 8.38 -12.79 -4.32
C GLU A 123 9.12 -12.65 -5.65
N ARG A 124 8.90 -11.57 -6.40
CA ARG A 124 9.58 -11.33 -7.70
C ARG A 124 11.11 -11.36 -7.62
N ARG A 125 11.69 -11.11 -6.44
CA ARG A 125 13.13 -11.22 -6.20
C ARG A 125 13.57 -12.66 -5.97
N VAL A 126 12.81 -13.44 -5.21
CA VAL A 126 13.18 -14.81 -4.85
C VAL A 126 12.65 -15.86 -5.84
N ASN A 127 11.54 -15.58 -6.52
CA ASN A 127 10.84 -16.45 -7.45
C ASN A 127 10.11 -15.65 -8.54
N SER A 128 10.19 -16.05 -9.79
CA SER A 128 9.37 -15.44 -10.85
C SER A 128 7.95 -16.05 -10.88
N HIS A 129 6.91 -15.20 -10.82
CA HIS A 129 5.47 -15.38 -11.17
C HIS A 129 4.43 -15.24 -10.02
N THR A 130 3.12 -15.28 -10.38
CA THR A 130 1.93 -14.68 -9.72
C THR A 130 1.55 -15.23 -8.32
N LEU A 131 0.84 -14.42 -7.51
CA LEU A 131 0.36 -14.71 -6.15
C LEU A 131 -0.22 -16.11 -5.93
N ALA A 132 -1.12 -16.56 -6.80
CA ALA A 132 -1.74 -17.89 -6.67
C ALA A 132 -0.70 -19.02 -6.78
N ALA A 133 0.28 -18.87 -7.68
CA ALA A 133 1.38 -19.82 -7.83
C ALA A 133 2.36 -19.76 -6.64
N THR A 134 2.51 -18.59 -6.03
CA THR A 134 3.29 -18.36 -4.80
C THR A 134 2.62 -19.02 -3.59
N TYR A 135 1.33 -18.77 -3.36
CA TYR A 135 0.58 -19.34 -2.25
C TYR A 135 0.61 -20.87 -2.29
N ALA A 136 0.20 -21.47 -3.42
CA ALA A 136 0.20 -22.93 -3.58
C ALA A 136 1.58 -23.56 -3.36
N ARG A 137 2.67 -22.90 -3.80
CA ARG A 137 4.05 -23.37 -3.60
C ARG A 137 4.49 -23.37 -2.13
N TYR A 138 3.96 -22.44 -1.33
CA TYR A 138 4.37 -22.23 0.04
C TYR A 138 3.47 -22.95 1.06
N THR A 139 2.17 -23.06 0.80
CA THR A 139 1.20 -23.65 1.74
C THR A 139 0.77 -25.07 1.37
N GLY A 140 0.93 -25.49 0.10
CA GLY A 140 0.40 -26.77 -0.38
C GLY A 140 -1.13 -26.83 -0.43
N GLN A 141 -1.80 -25.67 -0.33
CA GLN A 141 -3.25 -25.52 -0.35
C GLN A 141 -3.67 -24.62 -1.51
N ASP A 142 -4.85 -24.87 -2.06
CA ASP A 142 -5.48 -23.94 -3.00
C ASP A 142 -6.07 -22.75 -2.22
N LEU A 143 -5.87 -21.53 -2.74
CA LEU A 143 -6.55 -20.35 -2.22
C LEU A 143 -8.03 -20.46 -2.61
N THR A 144 -8.86 -20.85 -1.65
CA THR A 144 -10.32 -20.80 -1.77
C THR A 144 -10.80 -19.50 -1.13
N ASP A 145 -11.73 -18.81 -1.78
CA ASP A 145 -12.22 -17.46 -1.43
C ASP A 145 -11.18 -16.32 -1.58
N ALA A 146 -10.62 -16.15 -2.78
CA ALA A 146 -9.97 -14.89 -3.16
C ALA A 146 -11.02 -13.74 -3.08
N HIS A 147 -10.63 -12.57 -2.59
CA HIS A 147 -11.47 -11.36 -2.42
C HIS A 147 -12.23 -11.23 -1.07
N ASP A 148 -11.64 -11.75 0.02
CA ASP A 148 -11.95 -11.33 1.39
C ASP A 148 -10.70 -10.66 1.98
N ALA A 149 -10.78 -9.37 2.32
CA ALA A 149 -9.61 -8.60 2.75
C ALA A 149 -8.89 -9.19 3.96
N LEU A 150 -9.60 -9.83 4.90
CA LEU A 150 -8.95 -10.44 6.07
C LEU A 150 -8.22 -11.73 5.67
N ALA A 151 -8.82 -12.56 4.81
CA ALA A 151 -8.16 -13.72 4.24
C ALA A 151 -6.88 -13.32 3.49
N ASP A 152 -6.94 -12.25 2.68
CA ASP A 152 -5.80 -11.75 1.92
C ASP A 152 -4.71 -11.14 2.81
N ALA A 153 -5.07 -10.39 3.86
CA ALA A 153 -4.11 -9.92 4.87
C ALA A 153 -3.42 -11.09 5.61
N ARG A 154 -4.19 -12.13 5.99
CA ARG A 154 -3.65 -13.35 6.62
C ARG A 154 -2.71 -14.10 5.69
N ALA A 155 -3.11 -14.29 4.43
CA ALA A 155 -2.31 -14.95 3.41
C ALA A 155 -0.99 -14.20 3.19
N THR A 156 -1.05 -12.88 3.09
CA THR A 156 0.12 -11.99 2.94
C THR A 156 1.13 -12.19 4.08
N ARG A 157 0.65 -12.18 5.34
CA ARG A 157 1.49 -12.43 6.52
C ARG A 157 2.17 -13.80 6.48
N VAL A 158 1.42 -14.85 6.13
CA VAL A 158 1.95 -16.22 6.05
C VAL A 158 3.02 -16.33 4.96
N VAL A 159 2.77 -15.79 3.77
CA VAL A 159 3.74 -15.79 2.65
C VAL A 159 5.01 -15.04 3.04
N PHE A 160 4.88 -13.86 3.64
CA PHE A 160 6.01 -13.07 4.13
C PHE A 160 6.90 -13.87 5.11
N ALA A 161 6.28 -14.49 6.13
CA ALA A 161 7.02 -15.29 7.10
C ALA A 161 7.76 -16.47 6.46
N GLN A 162 7.14 -17.14 5.48
CA GLN A 162 7.78 -18.24 4.75
C GLN A 162 8.91 -17.76 3.84
N GLN A 163 8.75 -16.62 3.17
CA GLN A 163 9.80 -16.05 2.32
C GLN A 163 11.05 -15.72 3.13
N LEU A 164 10.89 -15.10 4.31
CA LEU A 164 12.02 -14.81 5.19
C LEU A 164 12.67 -16.08 5.74
N SER A 165 11.88 -17.04 6.22
CA SER A 165 12.40 -18.30 6.77
C SER A 165 13.17 -19.14 5.74
N ARG A 166 12.78 -19.11 4.46
CA ARG A 166 13.42 -19.90 3.40
C ARG A 166 14.58 -19.17 2.72
N ASN A 167 14.74 -17.86 2.97
CA ASN A 167 15.79 -17.04 2.38
C ASN A 167 16.52 -16.26 3.49
N PRO A 168 17.35 -16.93 4.32
CA PRO A 168 18.01 -16.29 5.46
C PRO A 168 18.99 -15.18 5.07
N ASP A 169 19.44 -15.16 3.80
CA ASP A 169 20.30 -14.11 3.26
C ASP A 169 19.55 -12.81 2.93
N LEU A 170 18.21 -12.82 2.91
CA LEU A 170 17.43 -11.60 2.79
C LEU A 170 17.51 -10.79 4.09
N PRO A 171 17.37 -9.45 4.03
CA PRO A 171 17.13 -8.67 5.22
C PRO A 171 15.86 -9.14 5.95
N GLN A 172 15.90 -9.13 7.28
CA GLN A 172 14.87 -9.76 8.11
C GLN A 172 13.94 -8.74 8.78
N THR A 173 14.20 -7.45 8.58
CA THR A 173 13.41 -6.36 9.16
C THR A 173 12.80 -5.47 8.07
N ALA A 174 11.63 -4.87 8.35
CA ALA A 174 10.99 -3.93 7.42
C ALA A 174 11.91 -2.74 7.06
N ALA A 175 12.67 -2.24 8.04
CA ALA A 175 13.62 -1.15 7.86
C ALA A 175 14.73 -1.45 6.84
N GLU A 176 15.16 -2.70 6.75
CA GLU A 176 16.19 -3.13 5.78
C GLU A 176 15.57 -3.60 4.47
N LEU A 177 14.36 -4.18 4.52
CA LEU A 177 13.62 -4.64 3.35
C LEU A 177 13.12 -3.48 2.51
N ASP A 178 12.56 -2.42 3.10
CA ASP A 178 11.98 -1.31 2.35
C ASP A 178 12.99 -0.67 1.36
N PRO A 179 14.20 -0.21 1.76
CA PRO A 179 15.15 0.35 0.81
C PRO A 179 15.65 -0.67 -0.24
N LEU A 180 15.66 -1.97 0.10
CA LEU A 180 15.97 -3.02 -0.87
C LEU A 180 14.84 -3.14 -1.90
N LEU A 181 13.58 -3.20 -1.45
CA LEU A 181 12.40 -3.38 -2.29
C LEU A 181 12.08 -2.13 -3.10
N ASN A 182 12.25 -0.95 -2.51
CA ASN A 182 11.92 0.38 -2.99
C ASN A 182 13.15 1.30 -3.09
N PRO A 183 14.16 0.94 -3.91
CA PRO A 183 15.43 1.66 -3.93
C PRO A 183 15.22 3.13 -4.29
N GLY A 184 15.58 4.00 -3.35
CA GLY A 184 15.50 5.45 -3.51
C GLY A 184 14.09 6.02 -3.60
N ARG A 185 13.00 5.29 -3.30
CA ARG A 185 11.64 5.87 -3.35
C ARG A 185 11.57 7.16 -2.54
N VAL A 186 10.95 8.19 -3.13
CA VAL A 186 10.87 9.54 -2.53
C VAL A 186 9.46 9.84 -2.04
N ASP A 187 8.45 9.55 -2.86
CA ASP A 187 7.04 9.80 -2.56
C ASP A 187 6.29 8.50 -2.25
N ILE A 188 5.22 8.59 -1.44
CA ILE A 188 4.40 7.44 -1.06
C ILE A 188 3.81 6.75 -2.29
N ALA A 189 3.42 7.52 -3.30
CA ALA A 189 2.82 7.00 -4.54
C ALA A 189 3.81 6.27 -5.46
N GLY A 190 5.10 6.23 -5.10
CA GLY A 190 6.14 5.54 -5.86
C GLY A 190 6.33 6.10 -7.27
N LYS A 191 6.04 7.39 -7.49
CA LYS A 191 6.20 8.05 -8.80
C LYS A 191 7.59 8.64 -8.98
N LEU A 192 8.35 8.81 -7.90
CA LEU A 192 9.65 9.43 -7.86
C LEU A 192 10.65 8.56 -7.08
N SER A 193 11.90 8.56 -7.56
CA SER A 193 13.02 7.89 -6.90
C SER A 193 14.26 8.77 -6.94
N ARG A 194 15.06 8.79 -5.87
CA ARG A 194 16.33 9.48 -5.79
C ARG A 194 17.47 8.54 -6.21
N VAL A 195 18.18 8.92 -7.26
CA VAL A 195 19.34 8.20 -7.82
C VAL A 195 20.54 9.13 -7.76
N GLU A 196 21.58 8.75 -7.02
CA GLU A 196 22.80 9.56 -6.87
C GLU A 196 22.52 11.02 -6.43
N GLY A 197 21.53 11.19 -5.55
CA GLY A 197 21.11 12.50 -5.05
C GLY A 197 20.06 13.22 -5.91
N VAL A 198 19.81 12.78 -7.15
CA VAL A 198 18.89 13.43 -8.09
C VAL A 198 17.51 12.77 -8.06
N ILE A 199 16.44 13.56 -7.98
CA ILE A 199 15.06 13.06 -8.11
C ILE A 199 14.77 12.72 -9.57
N CYS A 200 14.42 11.47 -9.82
CA CYS A 200 14.08 10.89 -11.12
C CYS A 200 12.65 10.35 -11.14
N TRP A 201 12.07 10.24 -12.34
CA TRP A 201 10.78 9.58 -12.53
C TRP A 201 10.90 8.07 -12.29
N ALA A 202 9.98 7.50 -11.51
CA ALA A 202 9.89 6.05 -11.29
C ALA A 202 8.85 5.35 -12.18
N PHE A 203 8.13 6.10 -13.03
CA PHE A 203 7.05 5.60 -13.89
C PHE A 203 7.08 6.21 -15.30
N GLY A 204 6.24 5.66 -16.18
CA GLY A 204 5.98 6.21 -17.51
C GLY A 204 7.19 6.13 -18.46
N LYS A 205 7.07 6.83 -19.60
CA LYS A 205 8.11 6.84 -20.66
C LYS A 205 9.42 7.52 -20.24
N HIS A 206 9.40 8.35 -19.20
CA HIS A 206 10.58 9.05 -18.66
C HIS A 206 11.19 8.33 -17.45
N ARG A 207 10.77 7.09 -17.16
CA ARG A 207 11.31 6.31 -16.04
C ARG A 207 12.84 6.27 -16.05
N GLY A 208 13.44 6.56 -14.91
CA GLY A 208 14.89 6.64 -14.69
C GLY A 208 15.52 7.99 -15.05
N GLN A 209 14.79 8.89 -15.73
CA GLN A 209 15.31 10.21 -16.08
C GLN A 209 15.09 11.23 -14.95
N PRO A 210 16.02 12.18 -14.74
CA PRO A 210 15.83 13.29 -13.82
C PRO A 210 14.53 14.05 -14.10
N VAL A 211 13.80 14.44 -13.05
CA VAL A 211 12.56 15.22 -13.19
C VAL A 211 12.79 16.50 -14.00
N LYS A 212 13.93 17.16 -13.77
CA LYS A 212 14.33 18.39 -14.47
C LYS A 212 14.75 18.23 -15.92
N ALA A 213 14.93 17.00 -16.41
CA ALA A 213 15.38 16.76 -17.78
C ALA A 213 14.32 17.14 -18.83
N ASP A 214 13.03 17.05 -18.49
CA ASP A 214 11.91 17.47 -19.34
C ASP A 214 10.94 18.35 -18.54
N ARG A 215 11.05 19.66 -18.76
CA ARG A 215 10.23 20.65 -18.07
C ARG A 215 8.75 20.55 -18.46
N GLY A 216 8.44 20.21 -19.70
CA GLY A 216 7.06 20.06 -20.17
C GLY A 216 6.38 18.86 -19.51
N TYR A 217 7.10 17.75 -19.36
CA TYR A 217 6.58 16.58 -18.64
C TYR A 217 6.40 16.86 -17.14
N ALA A 218 7.32 17.61 -16.52
CA ALA A 218 7.16 18.04 -15.13
C ALA A 218 5.97 18.99 -14.92
N GLU A 219 5.76 19.94 -15.83
CA GLU A 219 4.59 20.85 -15.80
C GLU A 219 3.27 20.10 -16.01
N TRP A 220 3.23 19.12 -16.92
CA TRP A 220 2.11 18.21 -17.05
C TRP A 220 1.83 17.47 -15.74
N ALA A 221 2.86 16.88 -15.12
CA ALA A 221 2.71 16.13 -13.88
C ALA A 221 2.21 17.02 -12.73
N LEU A 222 2.62 18.29 -12.66
CA LEU A 222 2.10 19.25 -11.68
C LEU A 222 0.63 19.60 -11.88
N GLY A 223 0.15 19.57 -13.13
CA GLY A 223 -1.27 19.75 -13.48
C GLY A 223 -2.09 18.45 -13.45
N ALA A 224 -1.44 17.29 -13.35
CA ALA A 224 -2.08 15.98 -13.33
C ALA A 224 -2.65 15.63 -11.94
N ASP A 225 -3.37 14.51 -11.91
CA ASP A 225 -3.92 13.93 -10.69
C ASP A 225 -2.84 13.13 -9.95
N PHE A 226 -1.98 13.86 -9.24
CA PHE A 226 -1.00 13.31 -8.31
C PHE A 226 -1.18 13.97 -6.94
N SER A 227 -0.78 13.24 -5.90
CA SER A 227 -0.81 13.73 -4.52
C SER A 227 0.02 15.02 -4.38
N GLU A 228 -0.39 15.89 -3.44
CA GLU A 228 0.37 17.11 -3.17
C GLU A 228 1.80 16.83 -2.67
N GLU A 229 2.02 15.67 -2.04
CA GLU A 229 3.37 15.19 -1.70
C GLU A 229 4.21 14.96 -2.96
N THR A 230 3.73 14.15 -3.91
CA THR A 230 4.43 13.91 -5.17
C THR A 230 4.70 15.23 -5.90
N LYS A 231 3.72 16.13 -5.94
CA LYS A 231 3.87 17.47 -6.55
C LYS A 231 4.90 18.33 -5.82
N ALA A 232 4.98 18.26 -4.48
CA ALA A 232 5.99 18.97 -3.70
C ALA A 232 7.41 18.54 -4.09
N PHE A 233 7.65 17.23 -4.23
CA PHE A 233 8.94 16.70 -4.67
C PHE A 233 9.27 17.04 -6.13
N ILE A 234 8.27 17.11 -7.02
CA ILE A 234 8.49 17.62 -8.39
C ILE A 234 8.95 19.08 -8.33
N ARG A 235 8.30 19.92 -7.51
CA ARG A 235 8.68 21.33 -7.34
C ARG A 235 10.08 21.48 -6.70
N GLU A 236 10.47 20.58 -5.80
CA GLU A 236 11.82 20.52 -5.24
C GLU A 236 12.85 20.20 -6.34
N ALA A 237 12.62 19.14 -7.11
CA ALA A 237 13.52 18.69 -8.17
C ALA A 237 13.75 19.74 -9.27
N LEU A 238 12.78 20.64 -9.49
CA LEU A 238 12.88 21.73 -10.46
C LEU A 238 13.68 22.95 -9.94
N LYS A 239 13.99 23.01 -8.64
CA LYS A 239 14.81 24.07 -8.02
C LYS A 239 16.31 23.71 -7.96
N GLU A 240 16.65 22.43 -8.05
CA GLU A 240 18.02 21.87 -8.05
C GLU A 240 18.69 21.90 -9.44
#